data_AF-A0A2N7RAG0-F1
#
_entry.id   AF-A0A2N7RAG0-F1
#
_cell.length_a   1.000
_cell.length_b   1.000
_cell.length_c   1.000
_cell.angle_alpha   90.00
_cell.angle_beta   90.00
_cell.angle_gamma   90.00
#
_symmetry.space_group_name_H-M   'P 1'
#
loop_
_entity.id
_entity.type
_entity.pdbx_description
1 polymer ?
#
loop_
_entity_poly.entity_id
_entity_poly.type
_entity_poly.pdbx_seq_one_letter_code
_entity_poly.pdbx_strand_id
1 'polypeptide(L)'
;MLSACLLLTSGVSQAAVTVSGDVTNPGPVELPPGGRLLDVISVAQPNAEGYWLAGALLRQSLLEEQARLKAGVLFDLDVLQRMASLFDRPSRAALALRLAEQVQQMPVTGRQVADLDPVAVEVGFARNIRLDDGDRLIYPKRVDEVQVLGAVADTCHVPYQPLLEAREYLESCTPLGDAEADYLWLIQPNGAVRRVGIAHWNRESGHFPVAGSKILVPVKNDDLDPPVPELNQQLAELIATQLAEVVR
;
A
#
# COMPACT_ATOMS: atom_id res chain seq x y z
N MET A 1 16.51 60.44 20.92
CA MET A 1 15.84 59.88 19.72
C MET A 1 16.54 58.57 19.39
N LEU A 2 16.01 57.43 19.85
CA LEU A 2 16.45 56.10 19.40
C LEU A 2 15.28 55.50 18.61
N SER A 3 15.47 55.34 17.30
CA SER A 3 14.52 54.68 16.42
C SER A 3 14.93 53.22 16.32
N ALA A 4 14.14 52.33 16.92
CA ALA A 4 14.31 50.89 16.79
C ALA A 4 13.55 50.44 15.53
N CYS A 5 14.28 50.10 14.47
CA CYS A 5 13.72 49.46 13.29
C CYS A 5 13.46 47.98 13.61
N LEU A 6 12.18 47.60 13.73
CA LEU A 6 11.75 46.21 13.67
C LEU A 6 11.82 45.74 12.21
N LEU A 7 12.75 44.83 11.91
CA LEU A 7 12.76 44.06 10.68
C LEU A 7 11.83 42.86 10.84
N LEU A 8 10.63 42.97 10.29
CA LEU A 8 9.72 41.83 10.12
C LEU A 8 10.22 41.01 8.93
N THR A 9 10.87 39.88 9.21
CA THR A 9 11.14 38.86 8.20
C THR A 9 9.85 38.07 7.96
N SER A 10 9.07 38.49 6.97
CA SER A 10 7.95 37.71 6.45
C SER A 10 8.50 36.48 5.72
N GLY A 11 8.61 35.36 6.44
CA GLY A 11 8.79 34.06 5.81
C GLY A 11 7.54 33.72 5.02
N VAL A 12 7.57 33.91 3.70
CA VAL A 12 6.54 33.39 2.81
C VAL A 12 6.71 31.87 2.82
N SER A 13 5.88 31.17 3.58
CA SER A 13 5.75 29.72 3.46
C SER A 13 5.08 29.45 2.13
N GLN A 14 5.86 29.06 1.14
CA GLN A 14 5.35 28.72 -0.18
C GLN A 14 4.82 27.28 -0.12
N ALA A 15 3.56 27.10 -0.49
CA ALA A 15 2.96 25.76 -0.54
C ALA A 15 3.78 24.90 -1.51
N ALA A 16 4.19 23.71 -1.06
CA ALA A 16 5.09 22.87 -1.80
C ALA A 16 4.72 21.39 -1.69
N VAL A 17 4.91 20.68 -2.79
CA VAL A 17 4.83 19.22 -2.86
C VAL A 17 6.25 18.68 -2.98
N THR A 18 6.58 17.64 -2.22
CA THR A 18 7.92 17.03 -2.32
C THR A 18 7.89 15.84 -3.26
N VAL A 19 8.77 15.84 -4.27
CA VAL A 19 8.92 14.73 -5.22
C VAL A 19 10.24 14.00 -4.98
N SER A 20 10.22 12.68 -5.07
CA SER A 20 11.41 11.84 -4.88
C SER A 20 11.37 10.57 -5.74
N GLY A 21 12.52 9.89 -5.84
CA GLY A 21 12.66 8.64 -6.57
C GLY A 21 13.27 8.83 -7.97
N ASP A 22 12.78 8.08 -8.94
CA ASP A 22 13.24 8.04 -10.34
C ASP A 22 12.70 9.23 -11.14
N VAL A 23 13.17 10.42 -10.78
CA VAL A 23 12.81 11.71 -11.38
C VAL A 23 14.07 12.53 -11.66
N THR A 24 14.01 13.40 -12.67
CA THR A 24 15.15 14.26 -13.03
C THR A 24 15.38 15.36 -11.98
N ASN A 25 14.29 15.94 -11.46
CA ASN A 25 14.33 17.06 -10.51
C ASN A 25 13.67 16.67 -9.17
N PRO A 26 14.37 15.93 -8.29
CA PRO A 26 13.85 15.60 -6.97
C PRO A 26 13.90 16.82 -6.03
N GLY A 27 13.00 16.86 -5.06
CA GLY A 27 12.92 17.91 -4.05
C GLY A 27 11.55 18.60 -3.99
N PRO A 28 11.47 19.75 -3.31
CA PRO A 28 10.24 20.52 -3.23
C PRO A 28 9.92 21.17 -4.58
N VAL A 29 8.66 21.08 -4.99
CA VAL A 29 8.07 21.74 -6.15
C VAL A 29 7.03 22.72 -5.63
N GLU A 30 7.17 23.98 -6.03
CA GLU A 30 6.19 25.02 -5.73
C GLU A 30 4.82 24.63 -6.29
N LEU A 31 3.79 24.71 -5.45
CA LEU A 31 2.42 24.40 -5.83
C LEU A 31 1.64 25.71 -6.05
N PRO A 32 1.20 26.02 -7.28
CA PRO A 32 0.37 27.19 -7.52
C PRO A 32 -1.01 27.04 -6.84
N PRO A 33 -1.77 28.14 -6.67
CA PRO A 33 -3.12 28.08 -6.13
C PRO A 33 -4.03 27.13 -6.93
N GLY A 34 -4.52 26.07 -6.29
CA GLY A 34 -5.32 25.03 -6.93
C GLY A 34 -4.53 24.06 -7.82
N GLY A 35 -3.21 24.01 -7.63
CA GLY A 35 -2.29 23.15 -8.36
C GLY A 35 -2.65 21.67 -8.27
N ARG A 36 -2.24 20.94 -9.30
CA ARG A 36 -2.62 19.55 -9.56
C ARG A 36 -1.40 18.70 -9.86
N LEU A 37 -1.62 17.39 -9.98
CA LEU A 37 -0.58 16.43 -10.32
C LEU A 37 0.25 16.86 -11.53
N LEU A 38 -0.37 17.28 -12.63
CA LEU A 38 0.34 17.65 -13.85
C LEU A 38 1.32 18.82 -13.63
N ASP A 39 0.96 19.80 -12.81
CA ASP A 39 1.81 20.96 -12.50
C ASP A 39 3.11 20.49 -11.84
N VAL A 40 3.00 19.53 -10.92
CA VAL A 40 4.16 18.97 -10.20
C VAL A 40 4.96 17.99 -11.07
N ILE A 41 4.27 17.11 -11.81
CA ILE A 41 4.90 16.10 -12.69
C ILE A 41 5.72 16.78 -13.79
N SER A 42 5.21 17.87 -14.37
CA SER A 42 5.90 18.61 -15.44
C SER A 42 7.24 19.20 -14.98
N VAL A 43 7.33 19.60 -13.71
CA VAL A 43 8.57 20.11 -13.10
C VAL A 43 9.49 18.97 -12.70
N ALA A 44 8.96 17.93 -12.04
CA ALA A 44 9.77 16.82 -11.53
C ALA A 44 10.41 15.99 -12.64
N GLN A 45 9.75 15.89 -13.80
CA GLN A 45 10.15 15.09 -14.96
C GLN A 45 10.54 13.65 -14.58
N PRO A 46 9.54 12.79 -14.24
CA PRO A 46 9.76 11.38 -14.02
C PRO A 46 10.46 10.72 -15.21
N ASN A 47 11.35 9.78 -14.93
CA ASN A 47 12.07 9.07 -15.98
C ASN A 47 11.09 8.40 -16.96
N ALA A 48 11.26 8.65 -18.26
CA ALA A 48 10.41 8.11 -19.32
C ALA A 48 10.40 6.57 -19.38
N GLU A 49 11.48 5.94 -18.93
CA GLU A 49 11.62 4.48 -18.84
C GLU A 49 11.33 3.95 -17.42
N GLY A 50 10.89 4.83 -16.53
CA GLY A 50 10.63 4.54 -15.12
C GLY A 50 9.36 3.71 -14.92
N TYR A 51 9.26 3.09 -13.74
CA TYR A 51 8.12 2.23 -13.40
C TYR A 51 6.99 3.00 -12.71
N TRP A 52 6.31 3.86 -13.47
CA TRP A 52 5.29 4.78 -12.96
C TRP A 52 4.10 4.11 -12.28
N LEU A 53 3.78 2.87 -12.64
CA LEU A 53 2.71 2.09 -12.01
C LEU A 53 2.94 1.92 -10.50
N ALA A 54 4.18 1.92 -10.03
CA ALA A 54 4.49 1.85 -8.60
C ALA A 54 4.48 3.23 -7.90
N GLY A 55 4.15 4.29 -8.62
CA GLY A 55 4.05 5.64 -8.09
C GLY A 55 3.16 5.71 -6.84
N ALA A 56 3.55 6.55 -5.88
CA ALA A 56 2.78 6.78 -4.67
C ALA A 56 2.56 8.28 -4.43
N LEU A 57 1.30 8.63 -4.20
CA LEU A 57 0.89 9.91 -3.65
C LEU A 57 0.62 9.74 -2.16
N LEU A 58 1.37 10.44 -1.31
CA LEU A 58 1.19 10.45 0.14
C LEU A 58 0.60 11.79 0.57
N ARG A 59 -0.46 11.74 1.37
CA ARG A 59 -1.24 12.92 1.75
C ARG A 59 -1.42 12.98 3.25
N GLN A 60 -1.19 14.16 3.83
CA GLN A 60 -1.35 14.36 5.28
C GLN A 60 -2.81 14.19 5.72
N SER A 61 -3.76 14.56 4.85
CA SER A 61 -5.20 14.45 5.11
C SER A 61 -5.70 13.01 5.30
N LEU A 62 -4.95 12.01 4.82
CA LEU A 62 -5.31 10.59 4.93
C LEU A 62 -4.68 9.89 6.14
N LEU A 63 -3.81 10.57 6.90
CA LEU A 63 -3.11 9.95 8.03
C LEU A 63 -4.08 9.49 9.13
N GLU A 64 -5.11 10.29 9.44
CA GLU A 64 -6.06 9.92 10.50
C GLU A 64 -6.93 8.71 10.11
N GLU A 65 -7.46 8.70 8.88
CA GLU A 65 -8.27 7.60 8.36
C GLU A 65 -7.47 6.29 8.33
N GLN A 66 -6.25 6.33 7.80
CA GLN A 66 -5.39 5.16 7.74
C GLN A 66 -4.90 4.71 9.13
N ALA A 67 -4.71 5.64 10.09
CA ALA A 67 -4.42 5.26 11.48
C ALA A 67 -5.59 4.50 12.11
N ARG A 68 -6.84 4.89 11.80
CA ARG A 68 -8.05 4.15 12.24
C ARG A 68 -8.14 2.78 11.58
N LEU A 69 -7.84 2.66 10.28
CA LEU A 69 -7.75 1.38 9.58
C LEU A 69 -6.73 0.45 10.27
N LYS A 70 -5.51 0.95 10.51
CA LYS A 70 -4.47 0.20 11.23
C LYS A 70 -4.94 -0.25 12.62
N ALA A 71 -5.58 0.64 13.37
CA ALA A 71 -6.11 0.30 14.70
C ALA A 71 -7.20 -0.78 14.64
N GLY A 72 -8.09 -0.72 13.64
CA GLY A 72 -9.12 -1.74 13.39
C GLY A 72 -8.52 -3.11 13.11
N VAL A 73 -7.56 -3.19 12.19
CA VAL A 73 -6.84 -4.44 11.88
C VAL A 73 -6.16 -5.03 13.12
N LEU A 74 -5.48 -4.20 13.92
CA LEU A 74 -4.83 -4.65 15.15
C LEU A 74 -5.85 -5.18 16.17
N PHE A 75 -6.99 -4.51 16.30
CA PHE A 75 -8.08 -4.96 17.18
C PHE A 75 -8.64 -6.31 16.73
N ASP A 76 -8.92 -6.49 15.45
CA ASP A 76 -9.46 -7.75 14.92
C ASP A 76 -8.47 -8.91 15.05
N LEU A 77 -7.17 -8.66 14.87
CA LEU A 77 -6.10 -9.65 15.11
C LEU A 77 -6.03 -10.07 16.58
N ASP A 78 -6.20 -9.11 17.49
CA ASP A 78 -6.20 -9.34 18.93
C ASP A 78 -7.45 -10.13 19.39
N VAL A 79 -8.61 -9.85 18.80
CA VAL A 79 -9.82 -10.68 18.95
C VAL A 79 -9.56 -12.10 18.41
N LEU A 80 -9.05 -12.24 17.18
CA LEU A 80 -8.74 -13.52 16.56
C LEU A 80 -7.80 -14.35 17.44
N GLN A 81 -6.74 -13.74 17.96
CA GLN A 81 -5.77 -14.39 18.85
C GLN A 81 -6.43 -14.94 20.12
N ARG A 82 -7.21 -14.11 20.81
CA ARG A 82 -7.89 -14.51 22.05
C ARG A 82 -8.90 -15.62 21.80
N MET A 83 -9.74 -15.46 20.78
CA MET A 83 -10.76 -16.47 20.46
C MET A 83 -10.13 -17.78 20.03
N ALA A 84 -9.08 -17.74 19.19
CA ALA A 84 -8.34 -18.95 18.83
C ALA A 84 -7.77 -19.67 20.06
N SER A 85 -7.27 -18.91 21.05
CA SER A 85 -6.78 -19.50 22.31
C SER A 85 -7.90 -20.13 23.14
N LEU A 86 -9.06 -19.48 23.22
CA LEU A 86 -10.23 -20.00 23.94
C LEU A 86 -10.80 -21.28 23.32
N PHE A 87 -10.74 -21.41 22.00
CA PHE A 87 -11.22 -22.58 21.24
C PHE A 87 -10.11 -23.62 20.96
N ASP A 88 -9.01 -23.60 21.72
CA ASP A 88 -7.88 -24.55 21.62
C ASP A 88 -7.28 -24.67 20.20
N ARG A 89 -7.07 -23.51 19.55
CA ARG A 89 -6.43 -23.38 18.24
C ARG A 89 -5.10 -22.61 18.35
N PRO A 90 -4.06 -23.22 18.96
CA PRO A 90 -2.81 -22.53 19.27
C PRO A 90 -2.05 -22.06 18.03
N SER A 91 -2.11 -22.79 16.92
CA SER A 91 -1.47 -22.38 15.65
C SER A 91 -2.06 -21.06 15.11
N ARG A 92 -3.39 -20.91 15.21
CA ARG A 92 -4.08 -19.70 14.77
C ARG A 92 -3.83 -18.52 15.70
N ALA A 93 -3.79 -18.76 17.00
CA ALA A 93 -3.40 -17.73 17.97
C ALA A 93 -1.98 -17.21 17.70
N ALA A 94 -1.03 -18.11 17.42
CA ALA A 94 0.33 -17.74 17.05
C ALA A 94 0.39 -16.97 15.72
N LEU A 95 -0.36 -17.38 14.71
CA LEU A 95 -0.45 -16.66 13.43
C LEU A 95 -1.01 -15.25 13.62
N ALA A 96 -2.11 -15.09 14.37
CA ALA A 96 -2.72 -13.80 14.66
C ALA A 96 -1.73 -12.84 15.36
N LEU A 97 -0.98 -13.34 16.34
CA LEU A 97 0.07 -12.58 17.02
C LEU A 97 1.17 -12.11 16.05
N ARG A 98 1.70 -13.02 15.20
CA ARG A 98 2.72 -12.65 14.20
C ARG A 98 2.22 -11.59 13.22
N LEU A 99 0.98 -11.71 12.74
CA LEU A 99 0.37 -10.72 11.87
C LEU A 99 0.23 -9.36 12.59
N ALA A 100 -0.14 -9.37 13.87
CA ALA A 100 -0.24 -8.14 14.66
C ALA A 100 1.11 -7.45 14.81
N GLU A 101 2.18 -8.20 15.06
CA GLU A 101 3.55 -7.67 15.13
C GLU A 101 3.99 -7.06 13.79
N GLN A 102 3.68 -7.71 12.66
CA GLN A 102 3.95 -7.15 11.33
C GLN A 102 3.18 -5.85 11.10
N VAL A 103 1.89 -5.82 11.43
CA VAL A 103 1.05 -4.62 11.29
C VAL A 103 1.53 -3.48 12.19
N GLN A 104 1.99 -3.77 13.41
CA GLN A 104 2.55 -2.75 14.30
C GLN A 104 3.74 -2.01 13.67
N GLN A 105 4.57 -2.72 12.91
CA GLN A 105 5.74 -2.16 12.22
C GLN A 105 5.38 -1.35 10.96
N MET A 106 4.20 -1.53 10.38
CA MET A 106 3.77 -0.79 9.19
C MET A 106 3.50 0.68 9.50
N PRO A 107 4.16 1.66 8.85
CA PRO A 107 3.85 3.07 9.04
C PRO A 107 2.46 3.43 8.50
N VAL A 108 1.89 4.49 9.09
CA VAL A 108 0.76 5.22 8.51
C VAL A 108 1.33 6.22 7.52
N THR A 109 1.13 5.96 6.23
CA THR A 109 1.84 6.64 5.12
C THR A 109 1.08 7.80 4.50
N GLY A 110 -0.24 7.87 4.69
CA GLY A 110 -1.17 8.73 3.97
C GLY A 110 -1.33 8.36 2.50
N ARG A 111 -0.98 7.12 2.10
CA ARG A 111 -0.96 6.74 0.69
C ARG A 111 -2.37 6.71 0.09
N GLN A 112 -2.56 7.46 -0.98
CA GLN A 112 -3.74 7.43 -1.81
C GLN A 112 -3.48 6.60 -3.07
N VAL A 113 -4.46 5.80 -3.50
CA VAL A 113 -4.44 5.22 -4.84
C VAL A 113 -4.63 6.36 -5.85
N ALA A 114 -3.62 6.56 -6.69
CA ALA A 114 -3.61 7.58 -7.73
C ALA A 114 -2.83 7.07 -8.93
N ASP A 115 -3.23 7.51 -10.12
CA ASP A 115 -2.45 7.29 -11.34
C ASP A 115 -1.39 8.38 -11.45
N LEU A 116 -0.12 7.97 -11.42
CA LEU A 116 1.03 8.86 -11.56
C LEU A 116 1.77 8.66 -12.88
N ASP A 117 1.16 7.96 -13.85
CA ASP A 117 1.65 7.96 -15.23
C ASP A 117 1.52 9.39 -15.82
N PRO A 118 2.64 10.05 -16.19
CA PRO A 118 2.62 11.40 -16.73
C PRO A 118 1.74 11.55 -17.97
N VAL A 119 1.75 10.56 -18.85
CA VAL A 119 0.96 10.56 -20.10
C VAL A 119 -0.52 10.43 -19.77
N ALA A 120 -0.87 9.51 -18.87
CA ALA A 120 -2.25 9.31 -18.43
C ALA A 120 -2.82 10.56 -17.75
N VAL A 121 -2.04 11.22 -16.91
CA VAL A 121 -2.43 12.44 -16.20
C VAL A 121 -2.60 13.61 -17.18
N GLU A 122 -1.73 13.73 -18.18
CA GLU A 122 -1.83 14.79 -19.20
C GLU A 122 -3.11 14.68 -20.03
N VAL A 123 -3.47 13.47 -20.48
CA VAL A 123 -4.64 13.26 -21.36
C VAL A 123 -5.97 13.17 -20.60
N GLY A 124 -5.93 12.93 -19.28
CA GLY A 124 -7.11 12.61 -18.48
C GLY A 124 -7.39 13.61 -17.35
N PHE A 125 -8.35 14.53 -17.54
CA PHE A 125 -8.71 15.53 -16.53
C PHE A 125 -9.06 14.94 -15.15
N ALA A 126 -9.75 13.78 -15.13
CA ALA A 126 -10.12 13.10 -13.89
C ALA A 126 -8.90 12.52 -13.13
N ARG A 127 -7.81 12.22 -13.85
CA ARG A 127 -6.56 11.71 -13.28
C ARG A 127 -5.69 12.84 -12.75
N ASN A 128 -5.80 14.04 -13.32
CA ASN A 128 -5.10 15.24 -12.87
C ASN A 128 -5.71 15.84 -11.59
N ILE A 129 -5.66 15.11 -10.48
CA ILE A 129 -6.26 15.51 -9.20
C ILE A 129 -5.52 16.70 -8.58
N ARG A 130 -6.24 17.45 -7.74
CA ARG A 130 -5.66 18.55 -6.94
C ARG A 130 -4.71 17.99 -5.89
N LEU A 131 -3.65 18.76 -5.64
CA LEU A 131 -2.70 18.50 -4.58
C LEU A 131 -2.88 19.52 -3.46
N ASP A 132 -2.47 19.12 -2.26
CA ASP A 132 -2.44 19.97 -1.09
C ASP A 132 -0.99 20.25 -0.68
N ASP A 133 -0.78 21.32 0.08
CA ASP A 133 0.53 21.63 0.65
C ASP A 133 1.03 20.46 1.52
N GLY A 134 2.31 20.09 1.35
CA GLY A 134 2.91 18.99 2.08
C GLY A 134 2.58 17.59 1.55
N ASP A 135 1.84 17.47 0.43
CA ASP A 135 1.71 16.20 -0.30
C ASP A 135 3.09 15.74 -0.80
N ARG A 136 3.26 14.42 -0.96
CA ARG A 136 4.51 13.83 -1.45
C ARG A 136 4.24 12.87 -2.61
N LEU A 137 5.02 13.02 -3.69
CA LEU A 137 5.03 12.10 -4.82
C LEU A 137 6.32 11.28 -4.77
N ILE A 138 6.19 9.97 -4.97
CA ILE A 138 7.30 9.04 -4.98
C ILE A 138 7.22 8.21 -6.25
N TYR A 139 8.29 8.22 -7.03
CA TYR A 139 8.49 7.34 -8.19
C TYR A 139 9.52 6.27 -7.81
N PRO A 140 9.13 5.13 -7.24
CA PRO A 140 10.10 4.15 -6.76
C PRO A 140 10.80 3.44 -7.93
N LYS A 141 11.95 2.83 -7.63
CA LYS A 141 12.59 1.90 -8.57
C LYS A 141 11.72 0.65 -8.72
N ARG A 142 11.79 0.05 -9.90
CA ARG A 142 11.13 -1.22 -10.18
C ARG A 142 11.69 -2.35 -9.30
N VAL A 143 10.79 -3.16 -8.78
CA VAL A 143 11.08 -4.37 -8.01
C VAL A 143 10.59 -5.56 -8.83
N ASP A 144 11.49 -6.42 -9.30
CA ASP A 144 11.17 -7.54 -10.21
C ASP A 144 10.82 -8.84 -9.47
N GLU A 145 9.98 -8.71 -8.46
CA GLU A 145 9.44 -9.83 -7.67
C GLU A 145 7.99 -9.56 -7.26
N VAL A 146 7.31 -10.63 -6.87
CA VAL A 146 6.01 -10.62 -6.22
C VAL A 146 6.19 -11.15 -4.81
N GLN A 147 5.72 -10.39 -3.83
CA GLN A 147 5.78 -10.80 -2.43
C GLN A 147 4.52 -11.56 -2.04
N VAL A 148 4.65 -12.74 -1.44
CA VAL A 148 3.53 -13.50 -0.86
C VAL A 148 3.65 -13.47 0.66
N LEU A 149 2.62 -12.99 1.35
CA LEU A 149 2.62 -12.79 2.80
C LEU A 149 1.28 -13.19 3.44
N GLY A 150 1.17 -13.11 4.76
CA GLY A 150 -0.04 -13.46 5.50
C GLY A 150 0.05 -14.85 6.13
N ALA A 151 -0.96 -15.69 5.88
CA ALA A 151 -1.05 -17.06 6.40
C ALA A 151 -0.14 -18.07 5.66
N VAL A 152 1.13 -17.72 5.49
CA VAL A 152 2.21 -18.55 4.97
C VAL A 152 3.25 -18.81 6.05
N ALA A 153 4.08 -19.85 5.89
CA ALA A 153 5.14 -20.19 6.84
C ALA A 153 6.11 -19.02 7.06
N ASP A 154 6.55 -18.42 5.97
CA ASP A 154 7.40 -17.22 5.92
C ASP A 154 6.99 -16.37 4.71
N THR A 155 7.23 -15.06 4.78
CA THR A 155 7.02 -14.16 3.63
C THR A 155 7.92 -14.60 2.47
N CYS A 156 7.31 -14.93 1.33
CA CYS A 156 8.05 -15.32 0.14
C CYS A 156 8.32 -14.13 -0.77
N HIS A 157 9.49 -14.12 -1.37
CA HIS A 157 9.87 -13.21 -2.45
C HIS A 157 10.07 -14.05 -3.71
N VAL A 158 9.10 -14.00 -4.63
CA VAL A 158 9.08 -14.85 -5.83
C VAL A 158 9.42 -14.00 -7.04
N PRO A 159 10.39 -14.38 -7.89
CA PRO A 159 10.70 -13.60 -9.10
C PRO A 159 9.46 -13.35 -9.96
N TYR A 160 9.29 -12.11 -10.42
CA TYR A 160 8.15 -11.76 -11.26
C TYR A 160 8.22 -12.49 -12.60
N GLN A 161 7.13 -13.14 -12.96
CA GLN A 161 6.94 -13.82 -14.24
C GLN A 161 5.74 -13.22 -14.99
N PRO A 162 5.93 -12.75 -16.23
CA PRO A 162 4.83 -12.27 -17.06
C PRO A 162 3.75 -13.34 -17.24
N LEU A 163 2.48 -12.92 -17.14
CA LEU A 163 1.29 -13.76 -17.35
C LEU A 163 1.12 -14.94 -16.37
N LEU A 164 1.93 -15.02 -15.31
CA LEU A 164 1.70 -15.98 -14.23
C LEU A 164 0.53 -15.48 -13.36
N GLU A 165 -0.46 -16.33 -13.10
CA GLU A 165 -1.65 -15.94 -12.31
C GLU A 165 -1.32 -15.84 -10.82
N ALA A 166 -2.04 -14.98 -10.09
CA ALA A 166 -1.82 -14.75 -8.67
C ALA A 166 -1.84 -16.04 -7.83
N ARG A 167 -2.73 -16.99 -8.18
CA ARG A 167 -2.81 -18.30 -7.51
C ARG A 167 -1.54 -19.15 -7.69
N GLU A 168 -0.84 -19.01 -8.81
CA GLU A 168 0.33 -19.84 -9.16
C GLU A 168 1.57 -19.41 -8.39
N TYR A 169 1.66 -18.13 -8.00
CA TYR A 169 2.70 -17.65 -7.08
C TYR A 169 2.64 -18.34 -5.71
N LEU A 170 1.47 -18.82 -5.29
CA LEU A 170 1.31 -19.55 -4.03
C LEU A 170 2.02 -20.90 -4.03
N GLU A 171 2.24 -21.51 -5.20
CA GLU A 171 2.94 -22.81 -5.35
C GLU A 171 4.42 -22.71 -4.96
N SER A 172 5.00 -21.51 -5.02
CA SER A 172 6.36 -21.22 -4.56
C SER A 172 6.45 -20.95 -3.05
N CYS A 173 5.34 -21.07 -2.34
CA CYS A 173 5.22 -20.80 -0.92
C CYS A 173 4.62 -21.99 -0.16
N THR A 174 4.70 -21.94 1.17
CA THR A 174 4.06 -22.92 2.04
C THR A 174 2.90 -22.25 2.80
N PRO A 175 1.65 -22.38 2.34
CA PRO A 175 0.47 -21.95 3.09
C PRO A 175 0.37 -22.70 4.43
N LEU A 176 -0.10 -22.00 5.47
CA LEU A 176 -0.37 -22.61 6.77
C LEU A 176 -1.74 -23.29 6.79
N GLY A 177 -1.96 -24.25 7.69
CA GLY A 177 -3.27 -24.89 7.87
C GLY A 177 -4.39 -23.94 8.31
N ASP A 178 -4.02 -22.78 8.84
CA ASP A 178 -4.92 -21.68 9.23
C ASP A 178 -5.12 -20.63 8.12
N ALA A 179 -4.60 -20.87 6.91
CA ALA A 179 -4.91 -20.06 5.74
C ALA A 179 -6.35 -20.29 5.28
N GLU A 180 -7.02 -19.21 4.90
CA GLU A 180 -8.26 -19.26 4.12
C GLU A 180 -7.88 -19.74 2.70
N ALA A 181 -8.60 -20.75 2.19
CA ALA A 181 -8.21 -21.49 0.99
C ALA A 181 -9.00 -21.10 -0.26
N ASP A 182 -10.06 -20.32 -0.10
CA ASP A 182 -10.98 -19.95 -1.17
C ASP A 182 -10.53 -18.69 -1.90
N TYR A 183 -9.89 -17.74 -1.22
CA TYR A 183 -9.50 -16.45 -1.79
C TYR A 183 -8.04 -16.06 -1.51
N LEU A 184 -7.52 -15.19 -2.38
CA LEU A 184 -6.34 -14.37 -2.15
C LEU A 184 -6.70 -12.89 -2.27
N TRP A 185 -5.87 -12.03 -1.70
CA TRP A 185 -5.90 -10.60 -1.98
C TRP A 185 -4.69 -10.21 -2.82
N LEU A 186 -4.93 -9.81 -4.06
CA LEU A 186 -3.93 -9.26 -4.97
C LEU A 186 -3.84 -7.75 -4.77
N ILE A 187 -2.64 -7.28 -4.44
CA ILE A 187 -2.33 -5.87 -4.19
C ILE A 187 -1.31 -5.43 -5.25
N GLN A 188 -1.74 -4.55 -6.14
CA GLN A 188 -0.88 -4.02 -7.19
C GLN A 188 0.05 -2.93 -6.67
N PRO A 189 1.17 -2.63 -7.35
CA PRO A 189 2.13 -1.61 -6.91
C PRO A 189 1.54 -0.21 -6.76
N ASN A 190 0.47 0.12 -7.50
CA ASN A 190 -0.28 1.39 -7.38
C ASN A 190 -1.22 1.45 -6.16
N GLY A 191 -1.30 0.38 -5.37
CA GLY A 191 -2.21 0.26 -4.23
C GLY A 191 -3.60 -0.26 -4.58
N ALA A 192 -3.87 -0.66 -5.83
CA ALA A 192 -5.14 -1.29 -6.16
C ALA A 192 -5.25 -2.68 -5.52
N VAL A 193 -6.34 -2.92 -4.80
CA VAL A 193 -6.61 -4.17 -4.07
C VAL A 193 -7.73 -4.93 -4.75
N ARG A 194 -7.57 -6.25 -4.90
CA ARG A 194 -8.59 -7.12 -5.47
C ARG A 194 -8.61 -8.48 -4.78
N ARG A 195 -9.80 -8.93 -4.36
CA ARG A 195 -10.04 -10.30 -3.95
C ARG A 195 -10.08 -11.22 -5.17
N VAL A 196 -9.46 -12.39 -5.09
CA VAL A 196 -9.35 -13.35 -6.20
C VAL A 196 -9.71 -14.74 -5.70
N GLY A 197 -10.73 -15.38 -6.28
CA GLY A 197 -11.09 -16.76 -5.98
C GLY A 197 -10.08 -17.76 -6.54
N ILE A 198 -9.60 -18.69 -5.71
CA ILE A 198 -8.55 -19.66 -6.07
C ILE A 198 -8.96 -21.13 -5.90
N ALA A 199 -9.96 -21.40 -5.06
CA ALA A 199 -10.47 -22.75 -4.87
C ALA A 199 -11.20 -23.27 -6.11
N HIS A 200 -11.33 -24.59 -6.22
CA HIS A 200 -11.92 -25.23 -7.40
C HIS A 200 -13.34 -24.74 -7.74
N TRP A 201 -14.08 -24.27 -6.75
CA TRP A 201 -15.49 -23.88 -6.88
C TRP A 201 -15.70 -22.39 -7.20
N ASN A 202 -14.72 -21.53 -6.90
CA ASN A 202 -14.78 -20.07 -7.15
C ASN A 202 -13.63 -19.54 -7.99
N ARG A 203 -12.88 -20.43 -8.66
CA ARG A 203 -11.65 -20.07 -9.37
C ARG A 203 -11.89 -18.98 -10.40
N GLU A 204 -11.14 -17.89 -10.27
CA GLU A 204 -11.06 -16.82 -11.25
C GLU A 204 -9.74 -16.90 -12.04
N SER A 205 -9.78 -16.50 -13.32
CA SER A 205 -8.61 -16.45 -14.22
C SER A 205 -8.40 -15.04 -14.76
N GLY A 206 -7.19 -14.73 -15.22
CA GLY A 206 -6.86 -13.38 -15.73
C GLY A 206 -6.47 -12.38 -14.62
N HIS A 207 -6.13 -12.88 -13.43
CA HIS A 207 -5.66 -12.05 -12.32
C HIS A 207 -4.14 -12.15 -12.23
N PHE A 208 -3.46 -11.33 -13.03
CA PHE A 208 -2.00 -11.29 -13.11
C PHE A 208 -1.41 -10.24 -12.16
N PRO A 209 -0.56 -10.63 -11.21
CA PRO A 209 0.33 -9.70 -10.53
C PRO A 209 1.31 -9.10 -11.52
N VAL A 210 1.78 -7.89 -11.25
CA VAL A 210 2.87 -7.25 -11.97
C VAL A 210 4.12 -7.19 -11.07
N ALA A 211 5.24 -6.73 -11.60
CA ALA A 211 6.45 -6.52 -10.83
C ALA A 211 6.18 -5.60 -9.62
N GLY A 212 6.52 -6.05 -8.41
CA GLY A 212 6.31 -5.33 -7.15
C GLY A 212 4.94 -5.53 -6.50
N SER A 213 4.08 -6.38 -7.08
CA SER A 213 2.80 -6.75 -6.45
C SER A 213 3.02 -7.50 -5.14
N LYS A 214 2.01 -7.43 -4.28
CA LYS A 214 1.91 -8.23 -3.06
C LYS A 214 0.68 -9.13 -3.15
N ILE A 215 0.78 -10.33 -2.61
CA ILE A 215 -0.30 -11.29 -2.49
C ILE A 215 -0.45 -11.60 -1.01
N LEU A 216 -1.60 -11.22 -0.44
CA LEU A 216 -1.96 -11.59 0.91
C LEU A 216 -2.74 -12.91 0.86
N VAL A 217 -2.17 -13.93 1.48
CA VAL A 217 -2.85 -15.19 1.83
C VAL A 217 -3.67 -14.93 3.10
N PRO A 218 -5.01 -14.95 3.02
CA PRO A 218 -5.85 -14.59 4.16
C PRO A 218 -5.75 -15.61 5.29
N VAL A 219 -5.95 -15.17 6.53
CA VAL A 219 -6.12 -16.08 7.68
C VAL A 219 -7.59 -16.45 7.83
N LYS A 220 -7.90 -17.70 8.21
CA LYS A 220 -9.26 -18.09 8.59
C LYS A 220 -9.78 -17.17 9.69
N ASN A 221 -10.90 -16.49 9.43
CA ASN A 221 -11.43 -15.43 10.29
C ASN A 221 -12.95 -15.52 10.55
N ASP A 222 -13.63 -16.54 10.00
CA ASP A 222 -15.09 -16.67 9.96
C ASP A 222 -15.63 -17.85 10.78
N ASP A 223 -14.78 -18.80 11.18
CA ASP A 223 -15.15 -20.03 11.89
C ASP A 223 -14.89 -19.97 13.42
N LEU A 224 -14.85 -18.76 13.99
CA LEU A 224 -14.84 -18.47 15.43
C LEU A 224 -16.08 -17.65 15.83
N ASP A 225 -16.40 -17.64 17.13
CA ASP A 225 -17.50 -16.85 17.70
C ASP A 225 -16.98 -15.85 18.76
N PRO A 226 -16.95 -14.53 18.50
CA PRO A 226 -17.43 -13.88 17.27
C PRO A 226 -16.44 -14.01 16.10
N PRO A 227 -16.93 -14.00 14.85
CA PRO A 227 -16.07 -13.90 13.67
C PRO A 227 -15.54 -12.47 13.48
N VAL A 228 -14.44 -12.33 12.72
CA VAL A 228 -13.84 -11.03 12.34
C VAL A 228 -13.83 -10.88 10.80
N PRO A 229 -15.00 -10.75 10.15
CA PRO A 229 -15.15 -10.93 8.70
C PRO A 229 -14.37 -9.91 7.86
N GLU A 230 -14.19 -8.69 8.37
CA GLU A 230 -13.52 -7.60 7.65
C GLU A 230 -11.99 -7.66 7.74
N LEU A 231 -11.44 -8.47 8.65
CA LEU A 231 -10.01 -8.50 8.97
C LEU A 231 -9.12 -8.63 7.71
N ASN A 232 -9.41 -9.61 6.85
CA ASN A 232 -8.56 -9.88 5.70
C ASN A 232 -8.64 -8.77 4.64
N GLN A 233 -9.81 -8.16 4.46
CA GLN A 233 -9.97 -7.02 3.56
C GLN A 233 -9.21 -5.80 4.09
N GLN A 234 -9.43 -5.43 5.35
CA GLN A 234 -8.78 -4.28 5.97
C GLN A 234 -7.26 -4.46 6.06
N LEU A 235 -6.78 -5.68 6.29
CA LEU A 235 -5.36 -6.01 6.24
C LEU A 235 -4.80 -5.80 4.83
N ALA A 236 -5.50 -6.24 3.78
CA ALA A 236 -5.08 -6.04 2.39
C ALA A 236 -5.04 -4.54 2.02
N GLU A 237 -6.06 -3.78 2.42
CA GLU A 237 -6.13 -2.33 2.24
C GLU A 237 -4.98 -1.62 2.97
N LEU A 238 -4.68 -2.02 4.21
CA LEU A 238 -3.55 -1.49 4.96
C LEU A 238 -2.21 -1.82 4.30
N ILE A 239 -2.00 -3.06 3.83
CA ILE A 239 -0.78 -3.43 3.09
C ILE A 239 -0.65 -2.60 1.80
N ALA A 240 -1.75 -2.31 1.11
CA ALA A 240 -1.75 -1.50 -0.11
C ALA A 240 -1.27 -0.06 0.10
N THR A 241 -1.42 0.45 1.33
CA THR A 241 -0.90 1.77 1.69
C THR A 241 0.61 1.81 1.90
N GLN A 242 1.25 0.63 2.02
CA GLN A 242 2.69 0.53 2.19
C GLN A 242 3.39 0.72 0.84
N LEU A 243 4.58 1.31 0.87
CA LEU A 243 5.38 1.48 -0.34
C LEU A 243 5.93 0.12 -0.80
N ALA A 244 6.19 -0.01 -2.10
CA ALA A 244 6.99 -1.11 -2.62
C ALA A 244 8.46 -0.84 -2.26
N GLU A 245 8.86 -1.20 -1.04
CA GLU A 245 10.25 -1.08 -0.63
C GLU A 245 11.09 -2.20 -1.23
N VAL A 246 12.33 -1.85 -1.60
CA VAL A 246 13.37 -2.84 -1.86
C VAL A 246 13.87 -3.28 -0.48
N VAL A 247 13.34 -4.39 0.04
CA VAL A 247 13.98 -5.05 1.18
C VAL A 247 15.26 -5.71 0.63
N ARG A 248 16.42 -5.19 1.03
CA ARG A 248 17.73 -5.81 0.81
C ARG A 248 18.44 -5.95 2.14
#